data_AF-A0A920DPE3-F1
#
_entry.id   AF-A0A920DPE3-F1
#
_cell.length_a   1.000
_cell.length_b   1.000
_cell.length_c   1.000
_cell.angle_alpha   90.00
_cell.angle_beta   90.00
_cell.angle_gamma   90.00
#
_symmetry.space_group_name_H-M   'P 1'
#
loop_
_entity.id
_entity.type
_entity.pdbx_description
1 polymer ?
#
loop_
_entity_poly.entity_id
_entity_poly.type
_entity_poly.pdbx_seq_one_letter_code
_entity_poly.pdbx_strand_id
1 'polypeptide(L)'
;MRRHAPEADDTQIDEILTLYRAAHIRLSQQSDRGQVLFDGMKEIIEMLGAESDTRLGIVTMKSRRGLNRVVDAYGIREYFATLKSADDGPGKPAPDLLLDAMTECDVTASQTVMIGDTSFDMIMAKAANAYAIGVGWGYQSVEEVVEAGADAVAEQPEKLVELLKNLPAYG
;
A
#
# COMPACT_ATOMS: atom_id res chain seq x y z
N MET A 1 17.14 10.56 -16.39
CA MET A 1 18.19 9.52 -16.47
C MET A 1 19.55 10.15 -16.80
N ARG A 2 20.28 10.73 -15.82
CA ARG A 2 21.58 11.44 -16.01
C ARG A 2 21.69 12.30 -17.31
N ARG A 3 20.79 13.28 -17.48
CA ARG A 3 20.59 14.11 -18.70
C ARG A 3 20.27 13.30 -19.98
N HIS A 4 19.54 12.20 -19.81
CA HIS A 4 19.10 11.23 -20.82
C HIS A 4 20.24 10.69 -21.71
N ALA A 5 21.36 10.41 -21.02
CA ALA A 5 22.43 9.45 -21.38
C ALA A 5 23.15 9.63 -22.73
N PRO A 6 24.20 10.47 -22.79
CA PRO A 6 25.18 10.42 -23.87
C PRO A 6 26.15 9.23 -23.78
N GLU A 7 26.72 8.96 -22.60
CA GLU A 7 27.62 7.81 -22.29
C GLU A 7 27.38 7.43 -20.79
N ALA A 8 27.39 6.13 -20.43
CA ALA A 8 26.73 5.64 -19.21
C ALA A 8 27.43 4.44 -18.51
N ASP A 9 27.65 4.57 -17.19
CA ASP A 9 28.14 3.53 -16.25
C ASP A 9 27.81 3.84 -14.76
N ASP A 10 27.98 2.85 -13.87
CA ASP A 10 26.98 2.41 -12.86
C ASP A 10 25.62 2.19 -13.53
N THR A 11 25.11 3.27 -14.15
CA THR A 11 24.24 3.46 -15.31
C THR A 11 24.56 2.43 -16.40
N GLN A 12 24.21 1.17 -16.20
CA GLN A 12 22.82 0.79 -16.44
C GLN A 12 21.99 0.66 -15.15
N ILE A 13 22.40 1.39 -14.07
CA ILE A 13 21.65 1.84 -12.87
C ILE A 13 20.21 1.85 -13.24
N ASP A 14 19.51 0.88 -12.68
CA ASP A 14 18.08 0.90 -12.62
C ASP A 14 17.37 0.97 -14.00
N GLU A 15 18.12 0.92 -15.12
CA GLU A 15 17.60 0.87 -16.50
C GLU A 15 16.89 -0.46 -16.73
N ILE A 16 17.37 -1.48 -16.00
CA ILE A 16 16.69 -2.73 -15.72
C ILE A 16 16.76 -3.06 -14.21
N LEU A 17 16.90 -2.08 -13.29
CA LEU A 17 16.01 -2.22 -12.12
C LEU A 17 14.64 -2.08 -12.75
N THR A 18 14.09 -3.25 -12.97
CA THR A 18 12.69 -3.40 -12.80
C THR A 18 11.87 -2.76 -13.94
N LEU A 19 12.38 -2.92 -15.17
CA LEU A 19 11.66 -3.20 -16.46
C LEU A 19 10.72 -4.44 -16.36
N TYR A 20 10.47 -4.88 -15.14
CA TYR A 20 10.69 -6.22 -14.61
C TYR A 20 10.04 -6.27 -13.20
N ARG A 21 10.11 -5.16 -12.42
CA ARG A 21 8.90 -4.68 -11.73
C ARG A 21 7.92 -4.29 -12.80
N ALA A 22 8.16 -3.42 -13.79
CA ALA A 22 7.24 -3.14 -14.92
C ALA A 22 6.60 -4.33 -15.69
N ALA A 23 6.91 -5.60 -15.35
CA ALA A 23 5.99 -6.73 -15.43
C ALA A 23 4.86 -6.76 -14.33
N HIS A 24 4.50 -5.63 -13.69
CA HIS A 24 4.31 -5.49 -12.22
C HIS A 24 3.34 -6.39 -11.42
N ILE A 25 2.14 -6.81 -11.81
CA ILE A 25 1.21 -6.28 -12.80
C ILE A 25 1.48 -6.78 -14.23
N ARG A 26 1.81 -5.87 -15.18
CA ARG A 26 1.80 -5.97 -16.66
C ARG A 26 0.53 -6.51 -17.32
N LEU A 27 -0.10 -7.50 -16.73
CA LEU A 27 -1.48 -7.87 -16.96
C LEU A 27 -2.26 -7.81 -15.64
N SER A 28 -1.60 -8.06 -14.50
CA SER A 28 -2.21 -8.30 -13.18
C SER A 28 -3.47 -9.18 -13.26
N GLN A 29 -3.34 -10.49 -13.52
CA GLN A 29 -3.06 -10.94 -14.90
C GLN A 29 -4.36 -11.43 -15.55
N GLN A 30 -4.86 -10.68 -16.53
CA GLN A 30 -5.89 -11.10 -17.53
C GLN A 30 -7.30 -11.45 -17.01
N SER A 31 -7.87 -10.63 -16.13
CA SER A 31 -9.31 -10.33 -16.25
C SER A 31 -9.53 -9.18 -17.23
N ASP A 32 -10.73 -9.05 -17.82
CA ASP A 32 -11.12 -7.90 -18.68
C ASP A 32 -10.94 -6.53 -18.02
N ARG A 33 -10.67 -6.50 -16.70
CA ARG A 33 -10.56 -5.31 -15.88
C ARG A 33 -9.11 -4.95 -15.51
N GLY A 34 -8.11 -5.80 -15.77
CA GLY A 34 -6.70 -5.41 -15.88
C GLY A 34 -5.96 -4.90 -14.63
N GLN A 35 -6.51 -5.11 -13.43
CA GLN A 35 -5.78 -5.23 -12.15
C GLN A 35 -6.44 -6.36 -11.36
N VAL A 36 -5.68 -7.13 -10.57
CA VAL A 36 -6.12 -8.29 -9.76
C VAL A 36 -5.71 -8.08 -8.31
N LEU A 37 -6.61 -8.38 -7.38
CA LEU A 37 -6.29 -8.48 -5.95
C LEU A 37 -5.42 -9.71 -5.71
N PHE A 38 -4.46 -9.61 -4.80
CA PHE A 38 -3.76 -10.79 -4.31
C PHE A 38 -4.75 -11.76 -3.64
N ASP A 39 -4.48 -13.07 -3.76
CA ASP A 39 -5.36 -14.11 -3.22
C ASP A 39 -5.61 -13.90 -1.71
N GLY A 40 -6.84 -14.15 -1.25
CA GLY A 40 -7.26 -13.94 0.14
C GLY A 40 -7.48 -12.47 0.56
N MET A 41 -7.01 -11.48 -0.20
CA MET A 41 -7.14 -10.07 0.20
C MET A 41 -8.58 -9.56 0.15
N LYS A 42 -9.45 -10.13 -0.71
CA LYS A 42 -10.87 -9.73 -0.74
C LYS A 42 -11.55 -10.14 0.55
N GLU A 43 -11.36 -11.39 0.96
CA GLU A 43 -11.91 -11.98 2.18
C GLU A 43 -11.42 -11.23 3.42
N ILE A 44 -10.15 -10.79 3.43
CA ILE A 44 -9.59 -9.95 4.50
C ILE A 44 -10.26 -8.56 4.53
N ILE A 45 -10.45 -7.92 3.37
CA ILE A 45 -11.15 -6.61 3.30
C ILE A 45 -12.60 -6.73 3.76
N GLU A 46 -13.32 -7.78 3.34
CA GLU A 46 -14.71 -8.04 3.75
C GLU A 46 -14.83 -8.33 5.25
N MET A 47 -13.87 -9.09 5.81
CA MET A 47 -13.80 -9.42 7.23
C MET A 47 -13.52 -8.18 8.10
N LEU A 48 -12.48 -7.41 7.78
CA LEU A 48 -12.13 -6.18 8.50
C LEU A 48 -13.18 -5.08 8.31
N GLY A 49 -13.78 -4.96 7.12
CA GLY A 49 -14.81 -3.97 6.82
C GLY A 49 -16.18 -4.27 7.46
N ALA A 50 -16.36 -5.47 8.02
CA ALA A 50 -17.54 -5.84 8.81
C ALA A 50 -17.38 -5.54 10.32
N GLU A 51 -16.18 -5.22 10.80
CA GLU A 51 -15.90 -4.85 12.19
C GLU A 51 -16.36 -3.40 12.46
N SER A 52 -17.15 -3.18 13.51
CA SER A 52 -17.79 -1.89 13.80
C SER A 52 -16.82 -0.78 14.22
N ASP A 53 -15.65 -1.17 14.70
CA ASP A 53 -14.55 -0.39 15.27
C ASP A 53 -13.38 -0.21 14.28
N THR A 54 -13.29 -1.05 13.24
CA THR A 54 -12.26 -0.94 12.19
C THR A 54 -12.66 0.06 11.11
N ARG A 55 -11.71 0.86 10.61
CA ARG A 55 -11.90 1.76 9.46
C ARG A 55 -10.84 1.49 8.41
N LEU A 56 -11.24 1.05 7.24
CA LEU A 56 -10.32 0.84 6.12
C LEU A 56 -10.17 2.11 5.28
N GLY A 57 -8.94 2.40 4.87
CA GLY A 57 -8.61 3.48 3.94
C GLY A 57 -7.62 3.02 2.88
N ILE A 58 -7.67 3.62 1.69
CA ILE A 58 -6.63 3.44 0.67
C ILE A 58 -5.86 4.74 0.50
N VAL A 59 -4.53 4.67 0.57
CA VAL A 59 -3.62 5.75 0.14
C VAL A 59 -2.76 5.24 -1.01
N THR A 60 -2.89 5.81 -2.21
CA THR A 60 -2.21 5.31 -3.41
C THR A 60 -1.75 6.40 -4.36
N MET A 61 -0.67 6.13 -5.11
CA MET A 61 -0.13 7.03 -6.14
C MET A 61 -0.82 6.85 -7.52
N LYS A 62 -1.95 6.14 -7.58
CA LYS A 62 -2.81 6.09 -8.77
C LYS A 62 -3.67 7.37 -8.82
N SER A 63 -4.07 7.81 -10.01
CA SER A 63 -5.09 8.86 -10.14
C SER A 63 -6.44 8.41 -9.61
N ARG A 64 -7.32 9.36 -9.27
CA ARG A 64 -8.69 9.15 -8.78
C ARG A 64 -9.48 8.21 -9.68
N ARG A 65 -9.39 8.39 -11.00
CA ARG A 65 -10.01 7.52 -12.01
C ARG A 65 -9.46 6.09 -11.95
N GLY A 66 -8.14 5.94 -11.77
CA GLY A 66 -7.48 4.64 -11.64
C GLY A 66 -7.90 3.90 -10.37
N LEU A 67 -7.92 4.60 -9.24
CA LEU A 67 -8.37 4.07 -7.94
C LEU A 67 -9.83 3.64 -7.98
N ASN A 68 -10.74 4.51 -8.44
CA ASN A 68 -12.16 4.19 -8.55
C ASN A 68 -12.38 2.92 -9.39
N ARG A 69 -11.75 2.83 -10.57
CA ARG A 69 -11.85 1.65 -11.44
C ARG A 69 -11.47 0.33 -10.75
N VAL A 70 -10.53 0.35 -9.81
CA VAL A 70 -10.10 -0.86 -9.08
C VAL A 70 -11.14 -1.24 -8.03
N VAL A 71 -11.53 -0.32 -7.14
CA VAL A 71 -12.48 -0.65 -6.06
C VAL A 71 -13.87 -1.01 -6.59
N ASP A 72 -14.29 -0.39 -7.70
CA ASP A 72 -15.56 -0.68 -8.38
C ASP A 72 -15.48 -2.02 -9.16
N ALA A 73 -14.32 -2.38 -9.72
CA ALA A 73 -14.13 -3.67 -10.38
C ALA A 73 -14.19 -4.84 -9.40
N TYR A 74 -13.71 -4.66 -8.18
CA TYR A 74 -13.70 -5.71 -7.16
C TYR A 74 -14.93 -5.74 -6.25
N GLY A 75 -15.82 -4.74 -6.35
CA GLY A 75 -16.99 -4.64 -5.48
C GLY A 75 -16.60 -4.42 -4.02
N ILE A 76 -15.48 -3.72 -3.78
CA ILE A 76 -14.91 -3.51 -2.43
C ILE A 76 -15.04 -2.06 -1.95
N ARG A 77 -15.63 -1.16 -2.74
CA ARG A 77 -15.74 0.27 -2.42
C ARG A 77 -16.37 0.52 -1.05
N GLU A 78 -17.43 -0.21 -0.72
CA GLU A 78 -18.23 0.04 0.48
C GLU A 78 -17.51 -0.24 1.80
N TYR A 79 -16.42 -1.03 1.77
CA TYR A 79 -15.60 -1.30 2.95
C TYR A 79 -14.62 -0.17 3.30
N PHE A 80 -14.37 0.79 2.39
CA PHE A 80 -13.41 1.86 2.59
C PHE A 80 -14.08 3.18 2.98
N ALA A 81 -13.78 3.66 4.19
CA ALA A 81 -14.24 4.95 4.69
C ALA A 81 -13.54 6.13 3.97
N THR A 82 -12.28 5.95 3.55
CA THR A 82 -11.50 6.97 2.84
C THR A 82 -10.72 6.40 1.66
N LEU A 83 -10.58 7.20 0.61
CA LEU A 83 -9.86 6.87 -0.62
C LEU A 83 -9.01 8.08 -1.04
N LYS A 84 -7.69 8.00 -0.85
CA LYS A 84 -6.71 9.01 -1.23
C LYS A 84 -5.87 8.55 -2.43
N SER A 85 -5.70 9.45 -3.37
CA SER A 85 -5.10 9.25 -4.69
C SER A 85 -4.01 10.30 -4.94
N ALA A 86 -3.24 10.16 -6.02
CA ALA A 86 -2.25 11.16 -6.43
C ALA A 86 -2.86 12.53 -6.80
N ASP A 87 -4.18 12.60 -6.97
CA ASP A 87 -4.90 13.82 -7.34
C ASP A 87 -5.28 14.67 -6.10
N ASP A 88 -5.09 14.16 -4.88
CA ASP A 88 -5.57 14.80 -3.63
C ASP A 88 -4.49 15.60 -2.87
N GLY A 89 -3.20 15.37 -3.11
CA GLY A 89 -2.12 16.06 -2.37
C GLY A 89 -0.74 15.39 -2.49
N PRO A 90 0.26 15.86 -1.71
CA PRO A 90 1.60 15.27 -1.66
C PRO A 90 1.57 13.79 -1.24
N GLY A 91 1.97 12.93 -2.17
CA GLY A 91 1.94 11.49 -1.97
C GLY A 91 3.18 10.92 -1.26
N LYS A 92 3.21 9.59 -1.13
CA LYS A 92 4.30 8.81 -0.54
C LYS A 92 5.66 9.24 -1.14
N PRO A 93 6.71 9.48 -0.33
CA PRO A 93 6.81 9.21 1.11
C PRO A 93 6.29 10.31 2.05
N ALA A 94 5.69 11.42 1.55
CA ALA A 94 5.16 12.47 2.42
C ALA A 94 3.95 11.96 3.24
N PRO A 95 3.78 12.38 4.51
CA PRO A 95 2.72 11.86 5.38
C PRO A 95 1.32 12.40 5.07
N ASP A 96 1.21 13.48 4.29
CA ASP A 96 0.02 14.31 4.10
C ASP A 96 -1.25 13.48 3.82
N LEU A 97 -1.24 12.64 2.78
CA LEU A 97 -2.42 11.82 2.43
C LEU A 97 -2.80 10.79 3.50
N LEU A 98 -1.85 10.33 4.33
CA LEU A 98 -2.13 9.42 5.44
C LEU A 98 -2.73 10.18 6.62
N LEU A 99 -2.24 11.39 6.93
CA LEU A 99 -2.81 12.28 7.94
C LEU A 99 -4.23 12.73 7.58
N ASP A 100 -4.47 13.02 6.29
CA ASP A 100 -5.82 13.33 5.79
C ASP A 100 -6.77 12.12 5.87
N ALA A 101 -6.25 10.90 5.65
CA ALA A 101 -7.02 9.66 5.79
C ALA A 101 -7.36 9.37 7.27
N MET A 102 -6.41 9.58 8.19
CA MET A 102 -6.66 9.53 9.64
C MET A 102 -7.75 10.51 10.06
N THR A 103 -7.71 11.74 9.53
CA THR A 103 -8.69 12.81 9.82
C THR A 103 -10.09 12.45 9.32
N GLU A 104 -10.23 11.89 8.11
CA GLU A 104 -11.52 11.43 7.58
C GLU A 104 -12.10 10.21 8.32
N CYS A 105 -11.23 9.38 8.91
CA CYS A 105 -11.62 8.21 9.69
C CYS A 105 -11.85 8.49 11.19
N ASP A 106 -11.58 9.72 11.67
CA ASP A 106 -11.61 10.10 13.09
C ASP A 106 -10.70 9.23 13.99
N VAL A 107 -9.47 8.95 13.51
CA VAL A 107 -8.48 8.13 14.21
C VAL A 107 -7.14 8.85 14.41
N THR A 108 -6.41 8.48 15.46
CA THR A 108 -5.05 8.97 15.71
C THR A 108 -3.98 8.06 15.08
N ALA A 109 -2.75 8.57 14.97
CA ALA A 109 -1.61 7.77 14.51
C ALA A 109 -1.38 6.49 15.35
N SER A 110 -1.58 6.57 16.66
CA SER A 110 -1.52 5.42 17.59
C SER A 110 -2.63 4.38 17.39
N GLN A 111 -3.70 4.71 16.67
CA GLN A 111 -4.78 3.81 16.30
C GLN A 111 -4.70 3.37 14.82
N THR A 112 -3.62 3.75 14.12
CA THR A 112 -3.50 3.57 12.67
C THR A 112 -2.36 2.63 12.32
N VAL A 113 -2.65 1.70 11.41
CA VAL A 113 -1.69 0.79 10.81
C VAL A 113 -1.63 1.07 9.32
N MET A 114 -0.44 1.37 8.82
CA MET A 114 -0.18 1.42 7.38
C MET A 114 0.38 0.08 6.91
N ILE A 115 -0.32 -0.54 5.96
CA ILE A 115 0.07 -1.79 5.32
C ILE A 115 0.56 -1.45 3.91
N GLY A 116 1.74 -1.94 3.52
CA GLY A 116 2.31 -1.62 2.21
C GLY A 116 3.45 -2.53 1.76
N ASP A 117 3.77 -2.46 0.48
CA ASP A 117 4.74 -3.30 -0.21
C ASP A 117 5.95 -2.52 -0.74
N THR A 118 6.08 -1.26 -0.35
CA THR A 118 7.18 -0.37 -0.75
C THR A 118 7.87 0.29 0.43
N SER A 119 9.15 0.65 0.26
CA SER A 119 9.85 1.50 1.23
C SER A 119 9.16 2.86 1.42
N PHE A 120 8.52 3.38 0.38
CA PHE A 120 7.73 4.61 0.45
C PHE A 120 6.49 4.49 1.36
N ASP A 121 5.93 3.28 1.53
CA ASP A 121 4.86 3.04 2.50
C ASP A 121 5.41 3.14 3.92
N MET A 122 6.51 2.44 4.22
CA MET A 122 7.08 2.41 5.56
C MET A 122 7.56 3.81 5.97
N ILE A 123 8.19 4.56 5.06
CA ILE A 123 8.61 5.95 5.31
C ILE A 123 7.39 6.87 5.55
N MET A 124 6.30 6.73 4.78
CA MET A 124 5.06 7.50 5.02
C MET A 124 4.47 7.18 6.40
N ALA A 125 4.41 5.89 6.77
CA ALA A 125 3.91 5.46 8.07
C ALA A 125 4.71 6.09 9.21
N LYS A 126 6.05 6.05 9.12
CA LYS A 126 6.94 6.64 10.13
C LYS A 126 6.88 8.16 10.17
N ALA A 127 6.77 8.83 9.03
CA ALA A 127 6.57 10.28 8.97
C ALA A 127 5.23 10.71 9.63
N ALA A 128 4.21 9.86 9.60
CA ALA A 128 2.93 10.06 10.29
C ALA A 128 2.89 9.53 11.74
N ASN A 129 3.96 8.91 12.25
CA ASN A 129 4.01 8.18 13.53
C ASN A 129 3.01 7.02 13.66
N ALA A 130 2.60 6.41 12.54
CA ALA A 130 1.75 5.23 12.49
C ALA A 130 2.57 3.93 12.62
N TYR A 131 1.90 2.83 12.98
CA TYR A 131 2.48 1.49 12.93
C TYR A 131 2.62 1.04 11.47
N ALA A 132 3.73 0.37 11.13
CA ALA A 132 4.09 0.05 9.76
C ALA A 132 4.19 -1.48 9.56
N ILE A 133 3.35 -2.05 8.70
CA ILE A 133 3.41 -3.47 8.32
C ILE A 133 3.83 -3.58 6.86
N GLY A 134 5.02 -4.13 6.62
CA GLY A 134 5.48 -4.53 5.29
C GLY A 134 4.80 -5.83 4.83
N VAL A 135 4.59 -6.00 3.52
CA VAL A 135 4.13 -7.27 2.94
C VAL A 135 5.14 -7.86 1.95
N GLY A 136 5.45 -9.14 2.07
CA GLY A 136 6.48 -9.83 1.28
C GLY A 136 6.05 -10.28 -0.13
N TRP A 137 4.79 -10.04 -0.52
CA TRP A 137 4.21 -10.51 -1.79
C TRP A 137 4.00 -9.41 -2.84
N GLY A 138 4.58 -8.22 -2.65
CA GLY A 138 4.38 -7.06 -3.52
C GLY A 138 5.63 -6.57 -4.26
N TYR A 139 5.82 -5.25 -4.30
CA TYR A 139 6.75 -4.55 -5.21
C TYR A 139 8.23 -4.58 -4.80
N GLN A 140 8.52 -4.55 -3.51
CA GLN A 140 9.88 -4.54 -2.95
C GLN A 140 10.09 -5.75 -2.03
N SER A 141 11.36 -6.10 -1.79
CA SER A 141 11.71 -7.24 -0.96
C SER A 141 11.41 -6.99 0.53
N VAL A 142 11.40 -8.07 1.31
CA VAL A 142 11.24 -8.00 2.78
C VAL A 142 12.34 -7.15 3.39
N GLU A 143 13.58 -7.28 2.90
CA GLU A 143 14.73 -6.48 3.33
C GLU A 143 14.52 -4.99 3.03
N GLU A 144 14.08 -4.63 1.81
CA GLU A 144 13.81 -3.24 1.42
C GLU A 144 12.75 -2.57 2.32
N VAL A 145 11.70 -3.28 2.74
CA VAL A 145 10.67 -2.72 3.63
C VAL A 145 11.10 -2.70 5.11
N VAL A 146 11.91 -3.68 5.56
CA VAL A 146 12.51 -3.67 6.90
C VAL A 146 13.50 -2.53 7.06
N GLU A 147 14.41 -2.33 6.10
CA GLU A 147 15.36 -1.21 6.10
C GLU A 147 14.66 0.16 6.04
N ALA A 148 13.50 0.24 5.40
CA ALA A 148 12.65 1.42 5.36
C ALA A 148 11.82 1.66 6.64
N GLY A 149 11.91 0.75 7.63
CA GLY A 149 11.34 0.92 8.96
C GLY A 149 10.03 0.17 9.22
N ALA A 150 9.74 -0.94 8.57
CA ALA A 150 8.62 -1.81 8.98
C ALA A 150 8.75 -2.25 10.46
N ASP A 151 7.67 -2.14 11.23
CA ASP A 151 7.60 -2.68 12.60
C ASP A 151 7.38 -4.19 12.62
N ALA A 152 6.67 -4.70 11.61
CA ALA A 152 6.45 -6.11 11.37
C ALA A 152 6.33 -6.37 9.86
N VAL A 153 6.51 -7.62 9.44
CA VAL A 153 6.31 -8.05 8.06
C VAL A 153 5.41 -9.27 8.00
N ALA A 154 4.45 -9.26 7.09
CA ALA A 154 3.67 -10.42 6.70
C ALA A 154 4.21 -10.99 5.38
N GLU A 155 4.63 -12.25 5.36
CA GLU A 155 5.02 -12.93 4.11
C GLU A 155 3.83 -13.60 3.41
N GLN A 156 2.70 -13.78 4.11
CA GLN A 156 1.46 -14.37 3.59
C GLN A 156 0.22 -13.65 4.18
N PRO A 157 -0.93 -13.61 3.49
CA PRO A 157 -2.15 -12.93 3.96
C PRO A 157 -2.65 -13.39 5.34
N GLU A 158 -2.49 -14.67 5.67
CA GLU A 158 -2.84 -15.24 6.97
C GLU A 158 -2.01 -14.62 8.10
N LYS A 159 -0.72 -14.36 7.83
CA LYS A 159 0.19 -13.72 8.79
C LYS A 159 -0.18 -12.26 9.02
N LEU A 160 -0.70 -11.56 8.01
CA LEU A 160 -1.22 -10.21 8.18
C LEU A 160 -2.41 -10.19 9.14
N VAL A 161 -3.35 -11.13 9.01
CA VAL A 161 -4.49 -11.26 9.95
C VAL A 161 -4.02 -11.58 11.37
N GLU A 162 -3.01 -12.45 11.53
CA GLU A 162 -2.40 -12.76 12.83
C GLU A 162 -1.72 -11.53 13.44
N LEU A 163 -0.98 -10.73 12.66
CA LEU A 163 -0.34 -9.51 13.13
C LEU A 163 -1.37 -8.48 13.60
N LEU A 164 -2.39 -8.21 12.79
CA LEU A 164 -3.44 -7.22 13.13
C LEU A 164 -4.12 -7.56 14.45
N LYS A 165 -4.54 -8.82 14.65
CA LYS A 165 -5.20 -9.29 15.88
C LYS A 165 -4.34 -9.24 17.14
N ASN A 166 -3.02 -9.15 16.99
CA ASN A 166 -2.08 -9.04 18.11
C ASN A 166 -1.66 -7.58 18.40
N LEU A 167 -2.17 -6.60 17.66
CA LEU A 167 -1.89 -5.19 17.95
C LEU A 167 -2.65 -4.72 19.21
N PRO A 168 -2.07 -3.82 20.01
CA PRO A 168 -2.74 -3.27 21.20
C PRO A 168 -4.08 -2.55 20.95
N ALA A 169 -4.40 -2.25 19.68
CA ALA A 169 -5.66 -1.63 19.29
C ALA A 169 -6.81 -2.65 19.04
N TYR A 170 -6.51 -3.96 19.07
CA TYR A 170 -7.46 -5.06 18.85
C TYR A 170 -7.88 -5.80 20.15
N GLY A 171 -7.60 -5.22 21.33
CA GLY A 171 -7.83 -5.84 22.65
C GLY A 171 -8.41 -4.90 23.70
#